data_AF-A0A2X4SXS1-F1
#
_entry.id   AF-A0A2X4SXS1-F1
#
_cell.length_a   1.000
_cell.length_b   1.000
_cell.length_c   1.000
_cell.angle_alpha   90.00
_cell.angle_beta   90.00
_cell.angle_gamma   90.00
#
_symmetry.space_group_name_H-M   'P 1'
#
loop_
_entity.id
_entity.type
_entity.pdbx_description
1 polymer ?
#
loop_
_entity_poly.entity_id
_entity_poly.type
_entity_poly.pdbx_seq_one_letter_code
_entity_poly.pdbx_strand_id
1 'polypeptide(L)'
;MYGKAGLIITPQRTLKEQNVFAVLKQLGFTSDLYAMQSEMWFYSNTMADNISYREQIGAEPRNRGKTVDDMLLIDEMQNSLARNPDGKHLIILHTKGSHFNYTQRYPRSYAQWKPECIGVDSGCTKAQMINSYDNSVTYVDHFITSVFEKLRDKKSDCVLRSRSRRVD
;
A
#
# COMPACT_ATOMS: atom_id res chain seq x y z
N MET A 1 -40.51 -12.53 23.40
CA MET A 1 -39.21 -12.72 24.08
C MET A 1 -38.10 -12.38 23.11
N TYR A 2 -37.00 -11.88 23.66
CA TYR A 2 -35.91 -11.14 23.03
C TYR A 2 -35.04 -11.95 22.07
N GLY A 3 -34.36 -11.23 21.16
CA GLY A 3 -33.24 -11.75 20.39
C GLY A 3 -32.56 -10.71 19.50
N LYS A 4 -32.17 -9.55 20.04
CA LYS A 4 -31.20 -8.66 19.38
C LYS A 4 -29.87 -9.41 19.28
N ALA A 5 -29.47 -9.84 18.09
CA ALA A 5 -28.09 -10.22 17.82
C ALA A 5 -27.25 -8.95 17.72
N GLY A 6 -26.96 -8.37 18.90
CA GLY A 6 -25.84 -7.45 19.02
C GLY A 6 -24.58 -8.22 18.65
N LEU A 7 -23.80 -7.70 17.71
CA LEU A 7 -22.43 -8.14 17.47
C LEU A 7 -21.66 -7.96 18.78
N ILE A 8 -21.54 -9.05 19.52
CA ILE A 8 -20.67 -9.15 20.69
C ILE A 8 -19.25 -8.98 20.15
N ILE A 9 -18.69 -7.80 20.38
CA ILE A 9 -17.26 -7.52 20.25
C ILE A 9 -16.58 -8.51 21.18
N THR A 10 -16.07 -9.62 20.64
CA THR A 10 -15.35 -10.62 21.42
C THR A 10 -13.92 -10.10 21.58
N PRO A 11 -13.44 -9.79 22.79
CA PRO A 11 -12.08 -9.31 23.02
C PRO A 11 -11.13 -10.51 23.06
N GLN A 12 -11.00 -11.26 21.96
CA GLN A 12 -10.15 -12.45 21.90
C GLN A 12 -9.07 -12.35 20.81
N ARG A 13 -8.36 -11.23 20.84
CA ARG A 13 -6.91 -11.14 20.61
C ARG A 13 -6.47 -9.84 21.29
N THR A 14 -6.47 -9.86 22.61
CA THR A 14 -5.84 -8.81 23.41
C THR A 14 -4.40 -8.73 22.95
N LEU A 15 -4.04 -7.68 22.20
CA LEU A 15 -2.65 -7.31 21.97
C LEU A 15 -2.07 -7.00 23.36
N LYS A 16 -1.51 -8.00 24.03
CA LYS A 16 -0.73 -7.81 25.26
C LYS A 16 0.54 -7.02 24.98
N GLU A 17 0.94 -6.93 23.72
CA GLU A 17 2.15 -6.26 23.25
C GLU A 17 1.77 -5.00 22.46
N GLN A 18 2.49 -3.92 22.74
CA GLN A 18 2.40 -2.72 21.93
C GLN A 18 2.91 -3.04 20.53
N ASN A 19 2.13 -2.70 19.50
CA ASN A 19 2.61 -2.85 18.13
C ASN A 19 3.77 -1.86 17.87
N VAL A 20 4.57 -2.12 16.84
CA VAL A 20 5.76 -1.30 16.52
C VAL A 20 5.42 0.18 16.34
N PHE A 21 4.24 0.50 15.81
CA PHE A 21 3.80 1.87 15.60
C PHE A 21 3.51 2.59 16.92
N ALA A 22 2.95 1.88 17.90
CA ALA A 22 2.74 2.41 19.25
C ALA A 22 4.06 2.73 19.96
N VAL A 23 5.08 1.87 19.79
CA VAL A 23 6.42 2.13 20.32
C VAL A 23 7.05 3.35 19.64
N LEU A 24 7.00 3.44 18.31
CA LEU A 24 7.56 4.58 17.56
C LEU A 24 6.88 5.90 17.96
N LYS A 25 5.56 5.89 18.14
CA LYS A 25 4.81 7.06 18.59
C LYS A 25 5.23 7.51 20.00
N GLN A 26 5.44 6.56 20.93
CA GLN A 26 5.97 6.87 22.26
C GLN A 26 7.40 7.43 22.22
N LEU A 27 8.20 7.04 21.23
CA LEU A 27 9.55 7.58 20.99
C LEU A 27 9.55 8.95 20.27
N GLY A 28 8.36 9.53 20.07
CA GLY A 28 8.17 10.87 19.48
C GLY A 28 8.15 10.89 17.96
N PHE A 29 7.89 9.77 17.28
CA PHE A 29 7.65 9.78 15.84
C PHE A 29 6.24 10.29 15.54
N THR A 30 6.13 11.23 14.60
CA THR A 30 4.88 11.44 13.86
C THR A 30 4.76 10.40 12.76
N SER A 31 3.55 10.09 12.31
CA SER A 31 3.32 9.01 11.35
C SER A 31 2.19 9.26 10.38
N ASP A 32 2.44 9.03 9.09
CA ASP A 32 1.44 9.11 8.03
C ASP A 32 1.30 7.75 7.33
N LEU A 33 0.08 7.34 6.98
CA LEU A 33 -0.20 6.14 6.20
C LEU A 33 -0.96 6.49 4.93
N TYR A 34 -0.38 6.13 3.79
CA TYR A 34 -0.97 6.28 2.46
C TYR A 34 -1.13 4.92 1.82
N ALA A 35 -2.32 4.60 1.31
CA ALA A 35 -2.61 3.27 0.79
C ALA A 35 -3.38 3.28 -0.53
N MET A 36 -2.99 2.41 -1.47
CA MET A 36 -3.77 2.10 -2.68
C MET A 36 -4.73 0.92 -2.52
N GLN A 37 -4.88 0.43 -1.29
CA GLN A 37 -5.86 -0.59 -0.89
C GLN A 37 -6.81 -0.03 0.19
N SER A 38 -8.02 -0.58 0.26
CA SER A 38 -9.09 -0.07 1.14
C SER A 38 -9.26 -0.93 2.41
N GLU A 39 -8.15 -1.30 3.06
CA GLU A 39 -8.13 -2.16 4.26
C GLU A 39 -8.24 -1.35 5.58
N MET A 40 -9.30 -0.55 5.72
CA MET A 40 -9.42 0.44 6.82
C MET A 40 -9.28 -0.17 8.23
N TRP A 41 -9.79 -1.38 8.45
CA TRP A 41 -9.69 -2.07 9.74
C TRP A 41 -8.24 -2.31 10.16
N PHE A 42 -7.34 -2.54 9.19
CA PHE A 42 -5.92 -2.76 9.44
C PHE A 42 -5.22 -1.43 9.73
N TYR A 43 -5.56 -0.38 8.98
CA TYR A 43 -4.96 0.95 9.12
C TYR A 43 -5.25 1.60 10.46
N SER A 44 -6.44 1.40 11.02
CA SER A 44 -6.78 1.95 12.35
C SER A 44 -5.87 1.42 13.46
N ASN A 45 -5.27 0.24 13.31
CA ASN A 45 -4.34 -0.32 14.28
C ASN A 45 -2.94 0.31 14.22
N THR A 46 -2.63 1.10 13.18
CA THR A 46 -1.30 1.74 13.04
C THR A 46 -1.15 2.99 13.91
N MET A 47 -2.26 3.55 14.41
CA MET A 47 -2.27 4.80 15.17
C MET A 47 -1.60 5.98 14.44
N ALA A 48 -1.56 5.94 13.11
CA ALA A 48 -1.03 7.02 12.29
C ALA A 48 -1.79 8.33 12.55
N ASP A 49 -1.07 9.45 12.51
CA ASP A 49 -1.61 10.80 12.68
C ASP A 49 -2.46 11.22 11.47
N ASN A 50 -2.06 10.78 10.28
CA ASN A 50 -2.83 10.93 9.06
C ASN A 50 -2.98 9.60 8.32
N ILE A 51 -4.17 9.33 7.80
CA ILE A 51 -4.46 8.14 7.00
C ILE A 51 -5.20 8.59 5.73
N SER A 52 -4.68 8.20 4.57
CA SER A 52 -5.40 8.35 3.31
C SER A 52 -5.32 7.07 2.48
N TYR A 53 -6.46 6.66 1.93
CA TYR A 53 -6.59 5.42 1.17
C TYR A 53 -7.09 5.70 -0.24
N ARG A 54 -7.12 4.65 -1.07
CA ARG A 54 -7.29 4.73 -2.53
C ARG A 54 -8.42 5.67 -2.97
N GLU A 55 -9.60 5.57 -2.36
CA GLU A 55 -10.75 6.39 -2.72
C GLU A 55 -10.54 7.88 -2.38
N GLN A 56 -9.92 8.19 -1.25
CA GLN A 56 -9.62 9.58 -0.86
C GLN A 56 -8.53 10.17 -1.76
N ILE A 57 -7.41 9.45 -1.93
CA ILE A 57 -6.29 9.90 -2.77
C ILE A 57 -6.76 10.08 -4.23
N GLY A 58 -7.58 9.16 -4.74
CA GLY A 58 -8.14 9.28 -6.09
C GLY A 58 -9.17 10.41 -6.26
N ALA A 59 -9.84 10.83 -5.18
CA ALA A 59 -10.83 11.90 -5.20
C ALA A 59 -10.22 13.31 -5.15
N GLU A 60 -8.94 13.42 -4.77
CA GLU A 60 -8.23 14.69 -4.71
C GLU A 60 -8.27 15.44 -6.06
N PRO A 61 -8.58 16.76 -6.08
CA PRO A 61 -8.64 17.52 -7.33
C PRO A 61 -7.38 17.43 -8.19
N ARG A 62 -6.20 17.34 -7.56
CA ARG A 62 -4.88 17.21 -8.20
C ARG A 62 -4.68 15.88 -8.94
N ASN A 63 -5.54 14.89 -8.68
CA ASN A 63 -5.50 13.56 -9.29
C ASN A 63 -6.61 13.34 -10.32
N ARG A 64 -7.44 14.35 -10.60
CA ARG A 64 -8.45 14.28 -11.67
C ARG A 64 -7.80 13.98 -13.01
N GLY A 65 -8.31 12.97 -13.70
CA GLY A 65 -7.80 12.53 -15.01
C GLY A 65 -6.54 11.68 -14.94
N LYS A 66 -5.93 11.49 -13.77
CA LYS A 66 -4.81 10.54 -13.59
C LYS A 66 -5.33 9.12 -13.39
N THR A 67 -4.50 8.14 -13.74
CA THR A 67 -4.73 6.74 -13.36
C THR A 67 -4.53 6.60 -11.85
N VAL A 68 -5.43 5.87 -11.17
CA VAL A 68 -5.34 5.62 -9.72
C VAL A 68 -4.53 4.35 -9.46
N ASP A 69 -3.21 4.54 -9.39
CA ASP A 69 -2.20 3.50 -9.20
C ASP A 69 -1.21 3.86 -8.08
N ASP A 70 -0.22 2.98 -7.86
CA ASP A 70 0.76 3.10 -6.78
C ASP A 70 1.63 4.36 -6.90
N MET A 71 1.78 4.96 -8.09
CA MET A 71 2.60 6.16 -8.27
C MET A 71 2.00 7.38 -7.57
N LEU A 72 0.68 7.42 -7.34
CA LEU A 72 0.06 8.49 -6.56
C LEU A 72 0.54 8.53 -5.10
N LEU A 73 1.03 7.40 -4.56
CA LEU A 73 1.58 7.35 -3.21
C LEU A 73 2.89 8.15 -3.06
N ILE A 74 3.62 8.33 -4.16
CA ILE A 74 4.86 9.14 -4.15
C ILE A 74 4.51 10.61 -3.93
N ASP A 75 3.47 11.10 -4.59
CA ASP A 75 2.99 12.48 -4.40
C ASP A 75 2.54 12.71 -2.95
N GLU A 76 1.88 11.73 -2.32
CA GLU A 76 1.50 11.81 -0.90
C GLU A 76 2.72 11.79 0.03
N MET A 77 3.69 10.92 -0.24
CA MET A 77 4.96 10.88 0.51
C MET A 77 5.68 12.23 0.45
N GLN A 78 5.77 12.85 -0.74
CA GLN A 78 6.44 14.14 -0.88
C GLN A 78 5.71 15.25 -0.12
N ASN A 79 4.38 15.28 -0.17
CA ASN A 79 3.58 16.23 0.60
C ASN A 79 3.76 16.03 2.12
N SER A 80 3.81 14.77 2.56
CA SER A 80 4.04 14.40 3.95
C SER A 80 5.41 14.87 4.45
N LEU A 81 6.46 14.65 3.66
CA LEU A 81 7.82 15.15 3.94
C LEU A 81 7.88 16.68 3.99
N ALA A 82 7.13 17.37 3.13
CA ALA A 82 7.09 18.84 3.12
C ALA A 82 6.37 19.42 4.35
N ARG A 83 5.34 18.73 4.87
CA ARG A 83 4.62 19.14 6.08
C ARG A 83 5.38 18.83 7.37
N ASN A 84 6.26 17.83 7.34
CA ASN A 84 7.06 17.38 8.48
C ASN A 84 8.57 17.52 8.18
N PRO A 85 9.09 18.75 8.02
CA PRO A 85 10.49 18.97 7.66
C PRO A 85 11.48 18.59 8.77
N ASP A 86 11.02 18.60 10.03
CA ASP A 86 11.81 18.39 11.22
C ASP A 86 11.31 17.19 12.05
N GLY A 87 12.21 16.62 12.85
CA GLY A 87 11.88 15.56 13.79
C GLY A 87 11.91 14.15 13.21
N LYS A 88 11.41 13.19 13.98
CA LYS A 88 11.35 11.78 13.58
C LYS A 88 9.98 11.52 12.93
N HIS A 89 9.97 11.06 11.70
CA HIS A 89 8.74 10.89 10.94
C HIS A 89 8.71 9.52 10.24
N LEU A 90 7.60 8.79 10.40
CA LEU A 90 7.36 7.52 9.74
C LEU A 90 6.32 7.70 8.63
N ILE A 91 6.67 7.34 7.40
CA ILE A 91 5.72 7.28 6.29
C ILE A 91 5.50 5.83 5.90
N ILE A 92 4.25 5.39 5.89
CA ILE A 92 3.85 4.05 5.47
C ILE A 92 3.17 4.15 4.11
N LEU A 93 3.76 3.55 3.09
CA LEU A 93 3.18 3.44 1.75
C LEU A 93 2.69 2.01 1.52
N HIS A 94 1.37 1.81 1.50
CA HIS A 94 0.78 0.50 1.26
C HIS A 94 0.29 0.38 -0.19
N THR A 95 1.12 -0.24 -1.02
CA THR A 95 0.88 -0.44 -2.46
C THR A 95 -0.18 -1.49 -2.74
N LYS A 96 -0.77 -1.47 -3.94
CA LYS A 96 -1.49 -2.62 -4.52
C LYS A 96 -0.54 -3.79 -4.77
N GLY A 97 0.70 -3.48 -5.16
CA GLY A 97 1.75 -4.46 -5.44
C GLY A 97 1.33 -5.51 -6.46
N SER A 98 1.89 -6.70 -6.34
CA SER A 98 1.59 -7.84 -7.22
C SER A 98 0.47 -8.74 -6.69
N HIS A 99 -0.59 -8.17 -6.11
CA HIS A 99 -1.75 -8.97 -5.68
C HIS A 99 -2.44 -9.61 -6.91
N PHE A 100 -3.07 -10.77 -6.72
CA PHE A 100 -3.73 -11.55 -7.79
C PHE A 100 -4.63 -10.67 -8.68
N ASN A 101 -4.74 -11.05 -9.96
CA ASN A 101 -5.16 -10.22 -11.10
C ASN A 101 -4.07 -9.19 -11.48
N TYR A 102 -2.95 -9.70 -11.99
CA TYR A 102 -1.72 -8.93 -12.18
C TYR A 102 -1.81 -7.84 -13.25
N THR A 103 -2.61 -8.03 -14.31
CA THR A 103 -2.78 -7.04 -15.39
C THR A 103 -3.44 -5.74 -14.93
N GLN A 104 -4.08 -5.73 -13.75
CA GLN A 104 -4.61 -4.52 -13.11
C GLN A 104 -3.59 -3.79 -12.24
N ARG A 105 -2.36 -4.31 -12.13
CA ARG A 105 -1.32 -3.78 -11.23
C ARG A 105 -0.35 -2.84 -11.91
N TYR A 106 -0.39 -2.74 -13.23
CA TYR A 106 0.53 -1.92 -14.02
C TYR A 106 -0.18 -1.28 -15.21
N PRO A 107 0.24 -0.07 -15.64
CA PRO A 107 -0.28 0.54 -16.85
C PRO A 107 0.27 -0.17 -18.10
N ARG A 108 -0.40 0.01 -19.25
CA ARG A 108 -0.06 -0.70 -20.51
C ARG A 108 1.38 -0.47 -20.98
N SER A 109 2.01 0.64 -20.60
CA SER A 109 3.43 0.93 -20.87
C SER A 109 4.40 -0.04 -20.18
N TYR A 110 3.96 -0.72 -19.12
CA TYR A 110 4.74 -1.73 -18.39
C TYR A 110 4.38 -3.17 -18.79
N ALA A 111 3.55 -3.36 -19.83
CA ALA A 111 3.26 -4.67 -20.40
C ALA A 111 4.40 -5.13 -21.34
N GLN A 112 5.57 -5.42 -20.79
CA GLN A 112 6.78 -5.82 -21.53
C GLN A 112 6.75 -7.29 -21.94
N TRP A 113 6.46 -8.20 -21.00
CA TRP A 113 6.36 -9.64 -21.28
C TRP A 113 4.99 -9.98 -21.86
N LYS A 114 4.99 -10.64 -23.03
CA LYS A 114 3.79 -10.96 -23.83
C LYS A 114 3.85 -12.39 -24.36
N PRO A 115 2.70 -13.04 -24.62
CA PRO A 115 1.35 -12.59 -24.29
C PRO A 115 1.11 -12.60 -22.77
N GLU A 116 0.26 -11.69 -22.30
CA GLU A 116 -0.14 -11.59 -20.89
C GLU A 116 -1.53 -12.24 -20.68
N CYS A 117 -1.85 -12.56 -19.43
CA CYS A 117 -3.16 -13.07 -19.03
C CYS A 117 -4.17 -11.92 -18.89
N ILE A 118 -4.86 -11.58 -19.98
CA ILE A 118 -5.90 -10.54 -19.99
C ILE A 118 -7.24 -11.18 -19.58
N GLY A 119 -7.45 -11.38 -18.27
CA GLY A 119 -8.72 -11.91 -17.73
C GLY A 119 -8.55 -12.53 -16.35
N VAL A 120 -9.64 -12.58 -15.59
CA VAL A 120 -9.70 -13.31 -14.29
C VAL A 120 -10.10 -14.77 -14.53
N ASP A 121 -10.58 -15.09 -15.73
CA ASP A 121 -11.11 -16.39 -16.09
C ASP A 121 -9.97 -17.36 -16.42
N SER A 122 -10.15 -18.62 -16.00
CA SER A 122 -9.18 -19.72 -15.90
C SER A 122 -8.57 -20.22 -17.23
N GLY A 123 -8.69 -19.47 -18.32
CA GLY A 123 -8.19 -19.83 -19.65
C GLY A 123 -6.71 -19.48 -19.89
N CYS A 124 -6.05 -18.79 -18.96
CA CYS A 124 -4.65 -18.39 -19.16
C CYS A 124 -3.69 -19.56 -19.01
N THR A 125 -2.74 -19.65 -19.94
CA THR A 125 -1.59 -20.53 -19.79
C THR A 125 -0.72 -20.09 -18.61
N LYS A 126 0.03 -21.03 -18.02
CA LYS A 126 1.02 -20.72 -16.98
C LYS A 126 2.02 -19.65 -17.45
N ALA A 127 2.44 -19.70 -18.70
CA ALA A 127 3.36 -18.72 -19.28
C ALA A 127 2.75 -17.30 -19.31
N GLN A 128 1.48 -17.17 -19.72
CA GLN A 128 0.78 -15.87 -19.69
C GLN A 128 0.63 -15.32 -18.27
N MET A 129 0.36 -16.19 -17.29
CA MET A 129 0.30 -15.80 -15.88
C MET A 129 1.65 -15.31 -15.36
N ILE A 130 2.74 -16.01 -15.69
CA ILE A 130 4.11 -15.60 -15.34
C ILE A 130 4.43 -14.24 -15.97
N ASN A 131 4.17 -14.07 -17.27
CA ASN A 131 4.39 -12.79 -17.96
C ASN A 131 3.63 -11.63 -17.29
N SER A 132 2.36 -11.83 -16.92
CA SER A 132 1.60 -10.80 -16.19
C SER A 132 2.16 -10.54 -14.80
N TYR A 133 2.63 -11.57 -14.09
CA TYR A 133 3.29 -11.39 -12.80
C TYR A 133 4.58 -10.58 -12.93
N ASP A 134 5.44 -10.92 -13.87
CA ASP A 134 6.72 -10.24 -14.12
C ASP A 134 6.52 -8.76 -14.50
N ASN A 135 5.50 -8.46 -15.31
CA ASN A 135 5.08 -7.07 -15.61
C ASN A 135 4.71 -6.31 -14.32
N SER A 136 3.98 -6.95 -13.40
CA SER A 136 3.61 -6.33 -12.12
C SER A 136 4.81 -6.09 -11.21
N VAL A 137 5.76 -7.02 -11.16
CA VAL A 137 6.99 -6.89 -10.38
C VAL A 137 7.83 -5.73 -10.91
N THR A 138 7.92 -5.59 -12.23
CA THR A 138 8.68 -4.51 -12.87
C THR A 138 8.08 -3.14 -12.57
N TYR A 139 6.75 -3.05 -12.52
CA TYR A 139 6.10 -1.80 -12.11
C TYR A 139 6.33 -1.50 -10.62
N VAL A 140 6.34 -2.52 -9.75
CA VAL A 140 6.70 -2.36 -8.33
C VAL A 140 8.16 -1.93 -8.15
N ASP A 141 9.08 -2.48 -8.94
CA ASP A 141 10.49 -2.06 -8.97
C ASP A 141 10.63 -0.59 -9.35
N HIS A 142 9.90 -0.14 -10.38
CA HIS A 142 9.86 1.27 -10.75
C HIS A 142 9.34 2.17 -9.62
N PHE A 143 8.26 1.75 -8.94
CA PHE A 143 7.73 2.48 -7.78
C PHE A 143 8.78 2.60 -6.67
N ILE A 144 9.42 1.49 -6.30
CA ILE A 144 10.45 1.44 -5.24
C ILE A 144 11.64 2.34 -5.60
N THR A 145 12.14 2.23 -6.83
CA THR A 145 13.23 3.07 -7.34
C THR A 145 12.85 4.55 -7.27
N SER A 146 11.63 4.89 -7.68
CA SER A 146 11.13 6.26 -7.62
C SER A 146 11.06 6.79 -6.18
N VAL A 147 10.67 5.96 -5.21
CA VAL A 147 10.70 6.30 -3.78
C VAL A 147 12.14 6.58 -3.33
N PHE A 148 13.08 5.68 -3.63
CA PHE A 148 14.48 5.86 -3.27
C PHE A 148 15.09 7.13 -3.88
N GLU A 149 14.77 7.43 -5.13
CA GLU A 149 15.22 8.66 -5.79
C GLU A 149 14.74 9.93 -5.07
N LYS A 150 13.50 9.96 -4.56
CA LYS A 150 12.99 11.09 -3.78
C LYS A 150 13.62 11.21 -2.39
N LEU A 151 14.17 10.12 -1.87
CA LEU A 151 14.78 10.04 -0.54
C LEU A 151 16.31 10.14 -0.55
N ARG A 152 16.96 10.08 -1.72
CA ARG A 152 18.42 9.95 -1.87
C ARG A 152 19.24 10.98 -1.10
N ASP A 153 18.78 12.23 -1.05
CA ASP A 153 19.47 13.33 -0.36
C ASP A 153 18.95 13.60 1.06
N LYS A 154 18.14 12.69 1.60
CA LYS A 154 17.53 12.81 2.93
C LYS A 154 18.16 11.79 3.87
N LYS A 155 18.35 12.17 5.14
CA LYS A 155 18.69 11.23 6.22
C LYS A 155 17.45 10.37 6.51
N SER A 156 17.32 9.27 5.79
CA SER A 156 16.15 8.40 5.85
C SER A 156 16.54 6.95 5.69
N ASP A 157 15.84 6.08 6.41
CA ASP A 157 15.90 4.64 6.24
C ASP A 157 14.60 4.17 5.56
N CYS A 158 14.73 3.40 4.49
CA CYS A 158 13.59 2.83 3.78
C CYS A 158 13.59 1.30 3.96
N VAL A 159 12.46 0.75 4.41
CA VAL A 159 12.29 -0.69 4.61
C VAL A 159 11.16 -1.17 3.71
N LEU A 160 11.48 -2.12 2.83
CA LEU A 160 10.50 -2.80 1.99
C LEU A 160 10.11 -4.15 2.62
N ARG A 161 8.80 -4.41 2.73
CA ARG A 161 8.28 -5.70 3.19
C ARG A 161 7.15 -6.17 2.28
N SER A 162 7.30 -7.35 1.69
CA SER A 162 6.23 -8.03 0.99
C SER A 162 5.47 -8.98 1.92
N ARG A 163 4.18 -9.19 1.65
CA ARG A 163 3.36 -10.18 2.34
C ARG A 163 2.95 -11.26 1.35
N SER A 164 3.52 -12.45 1.50
CA SER A 164 3.03 -13.64 0.82
C SER A 164 2.03 -14.35 1.74
N ARG A 165 0.82 -14.65 1.25
CA ARG A 165 -0.03 -15.64 1.92
C ARG A 165 0.51 -17.02 1.53
N ARG A 166 0.95 -17.82 2.51
CA ARG A 166 1.02 -19.27 2.26
C ARG A 166 -0.39 -19.73 1.95
N VAL A 167 -0.53 -20.42 0.83
CA VAL A 167 -1.70 -21.26 0.58
C VAL A 167 -1.31 -22.57 1.25
N ASP A 168 -1.85 -22.79 2.44
CA ASP A 168 -1.73 -24.07 3.15
C ASP A 168 -2.66 -25.11 2.50
#